data_AF-A0A9P6FMN5-F1
#
_entry.id   AF-A0A9P6FMN5-F1
#
_cell.length_a   1.000
_cell.length_b   1.000
_cell.length_c   1.000
_cell.angle_alpha   90.00
_cell.angle_beta   90.00
_cell.angle_gamma   90.00
#
_symmetry.space_group_name_H-M   'P 1'
#
loop_
_entity.id
_entity.type
_entity.pdbx_description
1 polymer ?
#
loop_
_entity_poly.entity_id
_entity_poly.type
_entity_poly.pdbx_seq_one_letter_code
_entity_poly.pdbx_strand_id
1 'polypeptide(L)'
;AQWIPESFLEQGYTDLDMFFGGLESLRDVRGMSQEVRSFCKNLKQFYQSTPDGERHLELLVLDRRRNQEKTKFQVASEGSLFRTGAEKGGAPVTSTTTSTKLPTATVIPTTTSSTASTAIPLPTSTVTPLVAGHVLTGRSLASPVKGPAKLAAQESGQAKLAAQESGQAKIDNITNSPKPSTSAATSSTGKHKKDVCTTLEPWRSLMIALMDIVNGKNVASFPERVPGMNREHALLFDHAVTSLEQYQDQDVKDKNVVLVKDAQVAMSCVFNTMSERACRHFEKFQENELVKSAKVSSLIEGFEQHECLTTLKKYAPILAGSTVQKFKAKLIIDRGAIFSKYWDQERLPASVEVEDKVLQILIIICQLIIRPPFGNESPSESDCLHVWLSVFSVMVDKLTIHTGEKVLESSKIMRQQQSAEYGDVSESGRKVDMLFMFDGVEVSNVEFKRPGTTEQDLAIQNRKNVRLARCIQEAHAALGVTDPSVLMADVAGFVGTIYQVKPLNEIAVAGETADTTVSLPRTRATLMAFLGDHSLAMMWNYVSRLEVQGQSVSEAKELHDLALEKAKLERAKRGRGQSSPDSPPAMIQKRFQDNVTLTPTKKR
;
A
#
# COMPACT_ATOMS: atom_id res chain seq x y z
N ALA A 1 -17.73 -17.50 15.78
CA ALA A 1 -16.85 -17.53 14.58
C ALA A 1 -15.58 -18.34 14.84
N GLN A 2 -14.72 -17.96 15.80
CA GLN A 2 -13.44 -18.64 16.08
C GLN A 2 -13.54 -20.10 16.59
N TRP A 3 -14.72 -20.56 17.00
CA TRP A 3 -14.94 -21.87 17.61
C TRP A 3 -15.60 -22.88 16.66
N ILE A 4 -15.96 -22.45 15.46
CA ILE A 4 -16.60 -23.30 14.45
C ILE A 4 -15.49 -23.87 13.58
N PRO A 5 -15.34 -25.21 13.48
CA PRO A 5 -14.31 -25.82 12.63
C PRO A 5 -14.40 -25.31 11.19
N GLU A 6 -13.26 -25.05 10.56
CA GLU A 6 -13.22 -24.56 9.18
C GLU A 6 -13.90 -25.54 8.21
N SER A 7 -13.75 -26.84 8.47
CA SER A 7 -14.46 -27.92 7.77
C SER A 7 -15.98 -27.87 7.88
N PHE A 8 -16.53 -27.31 8.97
CA PHE A 8 -17.96 -27.07 9.08
C PHE A 8 -18.40 -25.91 8.19
N LEU A 9 -17.55 -24.91 8.03
CA LEU A 9 -17.81 -23.71 7.22
C LEU A 9 -17.65 -23.99 5.72
N GLU A 10 -16.95 -25.05 5.35
CA GLU A 10 -16.74 -25.52 3.97
C GLU A 10 -17.87 -26.41 3.42
N GLN A 11 -18.77 -26.93 4.27
CA GLN A 11 -19.83 -27.85 3.86
C GLN A 11 -20.92 -27.25 2.94
N GLY A 12 -20.91 -25.93 2.71
CA GLY A 12 -21.72 -25.30 1.67
C GLY A 12 -23.24 -25.46 1.89
N TYR A 13 -23.73 -25.14 3.09
CA TYR A 13 -25.16 -25.21 3.41
C TYR A 13 -25.98 -24.33 2.45
N THR A 14 -26.93 -24.93 1.73
CA THR A 14 -27.73 -24.25 0.71
C THR A 14 -29.01 -23.61 1.26
N ASP A 15 -29.39 -23.95 2.49
CA ASP A 15 -30.54 -23.40 3.18
C ASP A 15 -30.35 -23.40 4.71
N LEU A 16 -31.32 -22.79 5.39
CA LEU A 16 -31.42 -22.63 6.84
C LEU A 16 -31.48 -23.97 7.59
N ASP A 17 -32.22 -24.93 7.06
CA ASP A 17 -32.41 -26.25 7.66
C ASP A 17 -31.10 -27.03 7.65
N MET A 18 -30.34 -26.94 6.56
CA MET A 18 -29.01 -27.51 6.44
C MET A 18 -28.00 -26.85 7.39
N PHE A 19 -28.04 -25.52 7.53
CA PHE A 19 -27.17 -24.80 8.46
C PHE A 19 -27.45 -25.19 9.92
N PHE A 20 -28.72 -25.24 10.32
CA PHE A 20 -29.09 -25.65 11.67
C PHE A 20 -28.91 -27.15 11.91
N GLY A 21 -29.17 -27.99 10.92
CA GLY A 21 -28.85 -29.42 10.95
C GLY A 21 -27.34 -29.65 11.11
N GLY A 22 -26.52 -28.82 10.48
CA GLY A 22 -25.09 -28.77 10.72
C GLY A 22 -24.75 -28.38 12.17
N LEU A 23 -25.33 -27.30 12.70
CA LEU A 23 -25.07 -26.87 14.08
C LEU A 23 -25.49 -27.93 15.11
N GLU A 24 -26.57 -28.67 14.84
CA GLU A 24 -26.97 -29.83 15.63
C GLU A 24 -25.99 -31.00 15.48
N SER A 25 -25.47 -31.24 14.29
CA SER A 25 -24.42 -32.24 14.07
C SER A 25 -23.14 -31.89 14.84
N LEU A 26 -22.74 -30.61 14.89
CA LEU A 26 -21.62 -30.11 15.70
C LEU A 26 -21.86 -30.28 17.20
N ARG A 27 -23.10 -30.11 17.66
CA ARG A 27 -23.48 -30.34 19.06
C ARG A 27 -23.19 -31.77 19.48
N ASP A 28 -23.30 -32.73 18.56
CA ASP A 28 -23.21 -34.16 18.83
C ASP A 28 -21.79 -34.73 18.56
N VAL A 29 -20.84 -33.91 18.07
CA VAL A 29 -19.44 -34.30 17.89
C VAL A 29 -18.77 -34.62 19.24
N ARG A 30 -18.15 -35.81 19.32
CA ARG A 30 -17.39 -36.26 20.49
C ARG A 30 -16.14 -35.37 20.67
N GLY A 31 -15.96 -34.78 21.85
CA GLY A 31 -14.82 -33.89 22.15
C GLY A 31 -15.09 -32.39 22.07
N MET A 32 -16.26 -31.96 21.58
CA MET A 32 -16.68 -30.55 21.62
C MET A 32 -16.97 -30.09 23.06
N SER A 33 -16.45 -28.91 23.45
CA SER A 33 -16.66 -28.33 24.78
C SER A 33 -18.13 -27.99 25.04
N GLN A 34 -18.53 -28.00 26.31
CA GLN A 34 -19.91 -27.69 26.72
C GLN A 34 -20.33 -26.27 26.30
N GLU A 35 -19.38 -25.34 26.25
CA GLU A 35 -19.59 -23.95 25.83
C GLU A 35 -19.97 -23.85 24.35
N VAL A 36 -19.33 -24.62 23.47
CA VAL A 36 -19.69 -24.65 22.03
C VAL A 36 -21.06 -25.25 21.82
N ARG A 37 -21.39 -26.33 22.54
CA ARG A 37 -22.72 -26.95 22.48
C ARG A 37 -23.81 -25.99 22.94
N SER A 38 -23.55 -25.26 24.03
CA SER A 38 -24.45 -24.23 24.55
C SER A 38 -24.60 -23.06 23.58
N PHE A 39 -23.50 -22.59 22.98
CA PHE A 39 -23.50 -21.54 21.97
C PHE A 39 -24.34 -21.92 20.74
N CYS A 40 -24.14 -23.11 20.17
CA CYS A 40 -24.90 -23.57 18.99
C CYS A 40 -26.41 -23.65 19.28
N LYS A 41 -26.77 -24.14 20.48
CA LYS A 41 -28.16 -24.19 20.95
C LYS A 41 -28.77 -22.80 21.10
N ASN A 42 -28.05 -21.89 21.77
CA ASN A 42 -28.52 -20.52 22.01
C ASN A 42 -28.62 -19.72 20.71
N LEU A 43 -27.73 -19.96 19.75
CA LEU A 43 -27.78 -19.31 18.44
C LEU A 43 -29.03 -19.72 17.65
N LYS A 44 -29.34 -21.03 17.60
CA LYS A 44 -30.58 -21.54 16.99
C LYS A 44 -31.82 -20.95 17.66
N GLN A 45 -31.86 -20.97 18.99
CA GLN A 45 -32.99 -20.45 19.76
C GLN A 45 -33.14 -18.93 19.58
N PHE A 46 -32.04 -18.18 19.51
CA PHE A 46 -32.04 -16.74 19.26
C PHE A 46 -32.71 -16.41 17.92
N TYR A 47 -32.30 -17.05 16.83
CA TYR A 47 -32.89 -16.78 15.52
C TYR A 47 -34.33 -17.28 15.36
N GLN A 48 -34.70 -18.39 16.01
CA GLN A 48 -36.08 -18.88 16.04
C GLN A 48 -37.03 -18.03 16.90
N SER A 49 -36.50 -17.35 17.93
CA SER A 49 -37.30 -16.52 18.84
C SER A 49 -37.36 -15.04 18.45
N THR A 50 -36.55 -14.60 17.48
CA THR A 50 -36.51 -13.21 17.03
C THR A 50 -37.48 -13.03 15.85
N PRO A 51 -38.44 -12.07 15.91
CA PRO A 51 -39.21 -11.68 14.75
C PRO A 51 -38.26 -11.28 13.61
N ASP A 52 -38.42 -11.86 12.42
CA ASP A 52 -37.51 -11.73 11.26
C ASP A 52 -36.12 -12.36 11.40
N GLY A 53 -35.87 -13.16 12.45
CA GLY A 53 -34.58 -13.84 12.66
C GLY A 53 -34.22 -14.78 11.50
N GLU A 54 -35.21 -15.49 10.96
CA GLU A 54 -35.07 -16.38 9.80
C GLU A 54 -34.63 -15.60 8.55
N ARG A 55 -35.30 -14.47 8.26
CA ARG A 55 -34.96 -13.58 7.14
C ARG A 55 -33.58 -12.94 7.26
N HIS A 56 -33.18 -12.56 8.48
CA HIS A 56 -31.84 -12.01 8.73
C HIS A 56 -30.74 -13.05 8.47
N LEU A 57 -31.03 -14.32 8.80
CA LEU A 57 -30.10 -15.42 8.55
C LEU A 57 -30.04 -15.78 7.06
N GLU A 58 -31.16 -15.77 6.33
CA GLU A 58 -31.18 -15.95 4.87
C GLU A 58 -30.30 -14.91 4.17
N LEU A 59 -30.39 -13.64 4.56
CA LEU A 59 -29.55 -12.58 4.01
C LEU A 59 -28.06 -12.81 4.31
N LEU A 60 -27.71 -13.29 5.50
CA LEU A 60 -26.33 -13.66 5.86
C LEU A 60 -25.81 -14.85 5.06
N VAL A 61 -26.64 -15.88 4.83
CA VAL A 61 -26.30 -17.05 4.02
C VAL A 61 -26.10 -16.65 2.55
N LEU A 62 -26.98 -15.80 2.00
CA LEU A 62 -26.87 -15.28 0.63
C LEU A 62 -25.63 -14.40 0.43
N ASP A 63 -25.34 -13.49 1.36
CA ASP A 63 -24.15 -12.64 1.31
C ASP A 63 -22.87 -13.48 1.37
N ARG A 64 -22.86 -14.52 2.23
CA ARG A 64 -21.74 -15.45 2.31
C ARG A 64 -21.59 -16.31 1.06
N ARG A 65 -22.67 -16.78 0.44
CA ARG A 65 -22.63 -17.52 -0.82
C ARG A 65 -22.00 -16.67 -1.92
N ARG A 66 -22.42 -15.41 -2.04
CA ARG A 66 -21.85 -14.45 -2.98
C ARG A 66 -20.34 -14.26 -2.74
N ASN A 67 -19.92 -14.18 -1.48
CA ASN A 67 -18.50 -14.09 -1.12
C ASN A 67 -17.71 -15.38 -1.42
N GLN A 68 -18.28 -16.57 -1.16
CA GLN A 68 -17.66 -17.85 -1.51
C GLN A 68 -17.56 -18.07 -3.02
N GLU A 69 -18.56 -17.65 -3.79
CA GLU A 69 -18.52 -17.71 -5.25
C GLU A 69 -17.43 -16.78 -5.81
N LYS A 70 -17.28 -15.57 -5.24
CA LYS A 70 -16.13 -14.68 -5.53
C LYS A 70 -14.79 -15.35 -5.23
N THR A 71 -14.63 -15.96 -4.05
CA THR A 71 -13.39 -16.65 -3.66
C THR A 71 -13.12 -17.89 -4.52
N LYS A 72 -14.15 -18.67 -4.88
CA LYS A 72 -14.00 -19.83 -5.78
C LYS A 72 -13.58 -19.42 -7.17
N PHE A 73 -14.09 -18.30 -7.70
CA PHE A 73 -13.65 -17.74 -8.97
C PHE A 73 -12.17 -17.34 -8.93
N GLN A 74 -11.72 -16.81 -7.79
CA GLN A 74 -10.34 -16.38 -7.55
C GLN A 74 -9.36 -17.56 -7.37
N VAL A 75 -9.78 -18.62 -6.67
CA VAL A 75 -8.96 -19.85 -6.53
C VAL A 75 -8.93 -20.65 -7.83
N ALA A 76 -10.00 -20.62 -8.63
CA ALA A 76 -10.04 -21.27 -9.94
C ALA A 76 -9.14 -20.57 -10.97
N SER A 77 -9.04 -19.24 -10.94
CA SER A 77 -8.09 -18.50 -11.79
C SER A 77 -6.64 -18.77 -11.40
N GLU A 78 -6.34 -18.88 -10.11
CA GLU A 78 -5.00 -19.25 -9.61
C GLU A 78 -4.65 -20.72 -9.87
N GLY A 79 -5.61 -21.64 -9.75
CA GLY A 79 -5.42 -23.08 -9.99
C GLY A 79 -5.30 -23.46 -11.47
N SER A 80 -5.91 -22.69 -12.37
CA SER A 80 -5.80 -22.88 -13.82
C SER A 80 -4.39 -22.60 -14.36
N LEU A 81 -3.61 -21.75 -13.69
CA LEU A 81 -2.23 -21.44 -14.07
C LEU A 81 -1.22 -22.56 -13.72
N PHE A 82 -1.59 -23.50 -12.84
CA PHE A 82 -0.68 -24.52 -12.30
C PHE A 82 -0.94 -25.96 -12.78
N ARG A 83 -1.92 -26.20 -13.68
CA ARG A 83 -2.30 -27.57 -14.10
C ARG A 83 -2.05 -27.96 -15.56
N THR A 84 -1.34 -27.17 -16.36
CA THR A 84 -0.86 -27.60 -17.69
C THR A 84 0.56 -28.16 -17.60
N GLY A 85 0.72 -29.30 -16.91
CA GLY A 85 2.07 -29.81 -16.66
C GLY A 85 2.21 -31.23 -16.16
N ALA A 86 1.25 -32.14 -16.37
CA ALA A 86 1.49 -33.58 -16.21
C ALA A 86 0.36 -34.39 -16.83
N GLU A 87 0.51 -34.79 -18.09
CA GLU A 87 0.03 -36.08 -18.63
C GLU A 87 0.51 -36.20 -20.09
N LYS A 88 1.53 -37.04 -20.31
CA LYS A 88 1.95 -37.51 -21.63
C LYS A 88 1.89 -39.03 -21.64
N GLY A 89 1.02 -39.57 -22.51
CA GLY A 89 0.97 -41.00 -22.80
C GLY A 89 -0.24 -41.37 -23.65
N GLY A 90 -0.30 -40.93 -24.91
CA GLY A 90 -1.34 -41.36 -25.85
C GLY A 90 -1.08 -40.89 -27.28
N ALA A 91 -1.05 -41.84 -28.22
CA ALA A 91 -0.73 -41.70 -29.64
C ALA A 91 -1.73 -40.81 -30.43
N PRO A 92 -1.37 -40.33 -31.64
CA PRO A 92 -2.15 -39.31 -32.34
C PRO A 92 -3.35 -39.93 -33.07
N VAL A 93 -4.55 -39.40 -32.80
CA VAL A 93 -5.74 -39.61 -33.62
C VAL A 93 -5.96 -38.35 -34.46
N THR A 94 -5.89 -38.52 -35.77
CA THR A 94 -6.32 -37.56 -36.78
C THR A 94 -7.80 -37.24 -36.63
N SER A 95 -8.16 -35.96 -36.53
CA SER A 95 -9.52 -35.53 -36.88
C SER A 95 -9.51 -34.17 -37.57
N THR A 96 -10.20 -34.18 -38.70
CA THR A 96 -10.45 -33.12 -39.66
C THR A 96 -11.56 -32.23 -39.12
N THR A 97 -11.42 -30.90 -39.19
CA THR A 97 -12.59 -30.03 -39.07
C THR A 97 -12.55 -28.83 -40.01
N THR A 98 -13.64 -28.79 -40.75
CA THR A 98 -14.18 -27.88 -41.74
C THR A 98 -14.17 -26.39 -41.39
N SER A 99 -13.83 -25.59 -42.39
CA SER A 99 -14.01 -24.14 -42.48
C SER A 99 -15.48 -23.79 -42.72
N THR A 100 -16.04 -22.89 -41.92
CA THR A 100 -17.29 -22.19 -42.21
C THR A 100 -17.08 -20.68 -42.19
N LYS A 101 -17.49 -20.06 -43.30
CA LYS A 101 -17.33 -18.66 -43.69
C LYS A 101 -18.16 -17.71 -42.81
N LEU A 102 -17.57 -16.56 -42.50
CA LEU A 102 -18.25 -15.35 -42.01
C LEU A 102 -18.99 -14.63 -43.16
N PRO A 103 -20.17 -14.02 -42.93
CA PRO A 103 -20.78 -13.12 -43.89
C PRO A 103 -20.30 -11.67 -43.70
N THR A 104 -19.94 -11.06 -44.82
CA THR A 104 -19.61 -9.64 -45.01
C THR A 104 -20.87 -8.79 -44.97
N ALA A 105 -20.89 -7.73 -44.17
CA ALA A 105 -21.93 -6.70 -44.20
C ALA A 105 -21.34 -5.38 -44.76
N THR A 106 -21.95 -4.95 -45.85
CA THR A 106 -21.70 -3.74 -46.63
C THR A 106 -22.22 -2.51 -45.89
N VAL A 107 -21.42 -1.44 -45.81
CA VAL A 107 -21.88 -0.10 -45.37
C VAL A 107 -21.77 0.87 -46.55
N ILE A 108 -22.89 1.54 -46.82
CA ILE A 108 -23.15 2.52 -47.89
C ILE A 108 -22.55 3.88 -47.49
N PRO A 109 -21.98 4.66 -48.44
CA PRO A 109 -21.43 5.98 -48.15
C PRO A 109 -22.51 7.06 -48.22
N THR A 110 -22.52 7.99 -47.26
CA THR A 110 -23.33 9.21 -47.33
C THR A 110 -22.42 10.44 -47.44
N THR A 111 -22.83 11.30 -48.33
CA THR A 111 -22.15 12.48 -48.89
C THR A 111 -22.03 13.66 -47.93
N THR A 112 -21.00 14.45 -48.21
CA THR A 112 -20.67 15.78 -47.71
C THR A 112 -21.76 16.83 -47.94
N SER A 113 -21.91 17.76 -47.00
CA SER A 113 -22.29 19.14 -47.32
C SER A 113 -21.57 20.11 -46.37
N SER A 114 -20.95 21.12 -46.97
CA SER A 114 -20.33 22.24 -46.30
C SER A 114 -21.32 23.40 -46.20
N THR A 115 -21.28 24.14 -45.10
CA THR A 115 -21.76 25.52 -45.03
C THR A 115 -20.85 26.33 -44.13
N ALA A 116 -20.56 27.54 -44.58
CA ALA A 116 -19.52 28.43 -44.10
C ALA A 116 -19.95 29.27 -42.89
N SER A 117 -18.94 29.56 -42.05
CA SER A 117 -18.59 30.85 -41.42
C SER A 117 -19.70 31.70 -40.76
N THR A 118 -19.60 31.88 -39.45
CA THR A 118 -19.84 33.19 -38.81
C THR A 118 -19.03 33.29 -37.51
N ALA A 119 -18.12 34.26 -37.46
CA ALA A 119 -17.34 34.63 -36.29
C ALA A 119 -18.04 35.76 -35.53
N ILE A 120 -18.36 35.58 -34.25
CA ILE A 120 -18.66 36.66 -33.27
C ILE A 120 -18.32 36.15 -31.84
N PRO A 121 -18.14 37.00 -30.81
CA PRO A 121 -16.85 37.28 -30.18
C PRO A 121 -16.74 36.77 -28.72
N LEU A 122 -15.50 36.73 -28.21
CA LEU A 122 -15.20 36.56 -26.79
C LEU A 122 -15.84 37.67 -25.92
N PRO A 123 -16.49 37.35 -24.80
CA PRO A 123 -16.68 38.30 -23.72
C PRO A 123 -15.45 38.28 -22.79
N THR A 124 -14.64 39.34 -22.87
CA THR A 124 -13.72 39.75 -21.81
C THR A 124 -14.51 40.04 -20.54
N SER A 125 -14.36 39.18 -19.53
CA SER A 125 -14.85 39.45 -18.17
C SER A 125 -13.67 39.82 -17.29
N THR A 126 -13.58 41.11 -17.02
CA THR A 126 -12.66 41.76 -16.09
C THR A 126 -12.95 41.26 -14.67
N VAL A 127 -12.03 40.49 -14.08
CA VAL A 127 -12.09 40.14 -12.66
C VAL A 127 -11.23 41.12 -11.88
N THR A 128 -11.89 42.05 -11.19
CA THR A 128 -11.29 42.85 -10.10
C THR A 128 -11.01 41.94 -8.90
N PRO A 129 -9.84 42.03 -8.24
CA PRO A 129 -9.52 41.22 -7.09
C PRO A 129 -10.21 41.79 -5.83
N LEU A 130 -11.01 40.96 -5.16
CA LEU A 130 -11.47 41.23 -3.80
C LEU A 130 -10.39 40.75 -2.83
N VAL A 131 -9.71 41.72 -2.22
CA VAL A 131 -8.76 41.52 -1.13
C VAL A 131 -9.56 41.17 0.14
N ALA A 132 -9.38 39.95 0.64
CA ALA A 132 -9.72 39.58 2.01
C ALA A 132 -8.61 38.68 2.55
N GLY A 133 -7.67 39.28 3.27
CA GLY A 133 -6.63 38.56 4.00
C GLY A 133 -7.21 37.97 5.29
N HIS A 134 -6.92 36.70 5.53
CA HIS A 134 -6.90 36.14 6.88
C HIS A 134 -5.71 35.19 6.98
N VAL A 135 -4.64 35.74 7.56
CA VAL A 135 -3.44 35.03 8.01
C VAL A 135 -3.72 34.55 9.43
N LEU A 136 -3.68 33.24 9.68
CA LEU A 136 -3.62 32.70 11.03
C LEU A 136 -2.17 32.29 11.34
N THR A 137 -1.41 33.25 11.88
CA THR A 137 -0.14 32.99 12.57
C THR A 137 -0.43 32.70 14.05
N GLY A 138 -0.26 31.45 14.48
CA GLY A 138 -0.25 31.09 15.89
C GLY A 138 1.12 31.31 16.51
N ARG A 139 1.35 32.49 17.10
CA ARG A 139 2.53 32.77 17.94
C ARG A 139 2.08 32.85 19.40
N SER A 140 2.54 31.89 20.19
CA SER A 140 2.40 31.84 21.64
C SER A 140 3.22 32.95 22.30
N LEU A 141 2.57 33.80 23.09
CA LEU A 141 3.23 34.70 24.05
C LEU A 141 2.55 34.54 25.40
N ALA A 142 3.29 33.94 26.32
CA ALA A 142 3.00 33.91 27.74
C ALA A 142 3.46 35.23 28.41
N SER A 143 2.72 35.69 29.43
CA SER A 143 3.18 36.25 30.72
C SER A 143 2.02 37.07 31.38
N PRO A 144 2.10 37.49 32.66
CA PRO A 144 1.67 36.68 33.81
C PRO A 144 0.67 37.44 34.72
N VAL A 145 -0.12 36.74 35.54
CA VAL A 145 -0.83 37.37 36.67
C VAL A 145 -0.65 36.55 37.95
N LYS A 146 -0.28 37.28 39.01
CA LYS A 146 0.17 36.84 40.33
C LYS A 146 -0.99 36.41 41.25
N GLY A 147 -0.85 35.21 41.83
CA GLY A 147 -1.07 34.82 43.25
C GLY A 147 -2.50 34.84 43.84
N PRO A 148 -2.69 34.33 45.10
CA PRO A 148 -1.76 33.62 45.96
C PRO A 148 -2.24 32.23 46.46
N ALA A 149 -1.32 31.59 47.18
CA ALA A 149 -1.25 30.22 47.65
C ALA A 149 -2.26 29.77 48.73
N LYS A 150 -2.42 28.44 48.86
CA LYS A 150 -2.31 27.78 50.17
C LYS A 150 -1.77 26.35 50.06
N LEU A 151 -0.81 26.08 50.93
CA LEU A 151 0.04 24.90 51.08
C LEU A 151 -0.67 23.68 51.70
N ALA A 152 -0.21 22.49 51.32
CA ALA A 152 0.22 21.37 52.19
C ALA A 152 0.92 20.33 51.28
N ALA A 153 2.24 20.35 51.11
CA ALA A 153 3.26 19.72 51.98
C ALA A 153 3.10 18.19 52.10
N GLN A 154 3.93 17.42 51.39
CA GLN A 154 4.94 16.58 52.05
C GLN A 154 6.03 16.13 51.04
N GLU A 155 7.24 16.61 51.30
CA GLU A 155 8.52 16.18 50.71
C GLU A 155 8.86 14.76 51.20
N SER A 156 9.52 13.91 50.43
CA SER A 156 10.98 13.78 50.31
C SER A 156 11.21 12.32 49.83
N GLY A 157 12.28 11.90 49.17
CA GLY A 157 13.59 12.47 48.92
C GLY A 157 14.37 11.54 47.98
N GLN A 158 15.56 12.00 47.61
CA GLN A 158 16.38 11.61 46.48
C GLN A 158 17.12 10.26 46.60
N ALA A 159 17.37 9.68 45.42
CA ALA A 159 18.63 9.11 44.87
C ALA A 159 19.67 8.41 45.76
N LYS A 160 20.11 7.22 45.32
CA LYS A 160 21.51 6.79 45.04
C LYS A 160 21.53 5.29 44.66
N LEU A 161 22.01 4.91 43.47
CA LEU A 161 23.40 4.52 43.10
C LEU A 161 23.83 3.11 43.55
N ALA A 162 23.98 2.25 42.52
CA ALA A 162 24.99 1.22 42.25
C ALA A 162 25.50 0.22 43.31
N ALA A 163 25.46 -1.05 42.86
CA ALA A 163 26.45 -2.15 42.97
C ALA A 163 26.87 -2.68 44.36
N GLN A 164 26.78 -4.00 44.54
CA GLN A 164 27.94 -4.92 44.60
C GLN A 164 27.57 -6.31 45.20
N GLU A 165 27.86 -7.34 44.41
CA GLU A 165 28.36 -8.71 44.70
C GLU A 165 27.84 -9.64 45.82
N SER A 166 27.63 -10.88 45.35
CA SER A 166 28.11 -12.17 45.91
C SER A 166 27.35 -12.87 47.04
N GLY A 167 27.20 -14.19 46.85
CA GLY A 167 26.63 -15.12 47.82
C GLY A 167 26.53 -16.54 47.26
N GLN A 168 27.68 -17.21 47.24
CA GLN A 168 27.92 -18.59 46.80
C GLN A 168 27.21 -19.63 47.69
N ALA A 169 26.70 -20.71 47.08
CA ALA A 169 26.58 -22.02 47.74
C ALA A 169 26.87 -23.12 46.71
N LYS A 170 27.40 -24.23 47.22
CA LYS A 170 28.40 -25.16 46.65
C LYS A 170 27.81 -26.57 46.61
N ILE A 171 28.58 -27.54 46.07
CA ILE A 171 28.51 -29.02 46.23
C ILE A 171 27.62 -29.72 45.17
N ASP A 172 28.03 -30.73 44.38
CA ASP A 172 29.27 -31.51 44.26
C ASP A 172 29.41 -32.23 42.89
N ASN A 173 30.66 -32.60 42.60
CA ASN A 173 31.21 -33.38 41.48
C ASN A 173 30.67 -34.82 41.34
N ILE A 174 30.55 -35.31 40.08
CA ILE A 174 30.94 -36.68 39.69
C ILE A 174 31.66 -36.65 38.32
N THR A 175 32.77 -37.38 38.26
CA THR A 175 33.83 -37.41 37.24
C THR A 175 33.70 -38.57 36.25
N ASN A 176 34.43 -38.45 35.11
CA ASN A 176 34.91 -39.47 34.14
C ASN A 176 33.93 -39.90 33.02
N SER A 177 34.28 -40.04 31.73
CA SER A 177 35.53 -39.96 30.94
C SER A 177 35.18 -40.03 29.43
N PRO A 178 36.13 -39.84 28.48
CA PRO A 178 35.88 -39.26 27.15
C PRO A 178 35.75 -40.26 25.99
N LYS A 179 35.17 -39.81 24.86
CA LYS A 179 35.44 -40.39 23.53
C LYS A 179 35.37 -39.32 22.42
N PRO A 180 36.29 -39.36 21.45
CA PRO A 180 36.36 -38.37 20.37
C PRO A 180 35.48 -38.81 19.20
N SER A 181 34.82 -37.85 18.53
CA SER A 181 34.34 -38.05 17.17
C SER A 181 34.75 -36.87 16.31
N THR A 182 35.70 -37.17 15.44
CA THR A 182 36.10 -36.45 14.25
C THR A 182 34.89 -36.28 13.33
N SER A 183 34.52 -35.03 13.04
CA SER A 183 33.75 -34.71 11.84
C SER A 183 34.49 -33.61 11.08
N ALA A 184 34.98 -34.00 9.90
CA ALA A 184 35.70 -33.14 8.99
C ALA A 184 34.71 -32.16 8.36
N ALA A 185 34.90 -30.87 8.65
CA ALA A 185 34.27 -29.78 7.92
C ALA A 185 34.94 -29.68 6.54
N THR A 186 34.27 -30.16 5.50
CA THR A 186 34.58 -29.81 4.12
C THR A 186 33.84 -28.51 3.79
N SER A 187 34.47 -27.38 4.12
CA SER A 187 34.04 -26.07 3.62
C SER A 187 34.43 -25.97 2.13
N SER A 188 33.47 -26.27 1.25
CA SER A 188 33.60 -25.92 -0.16
C SER A 188 33.56 -24.40 -0.26
N THR A 189 34.73 -23.77 -0.30
CA THR A 189 34.93 -22.38 -0.69
C THR A 189 34.68 -22.28 -2.19
N GLY A 190 33.40 -22.36 -2.59
CA GLY A 190 32.97 -21.96 -3.90
C GLY A 190 33.36 -20.50 -4.08
N LYS A 191 34.38 -20.24 -4.90
CA LYS A 191 34.75 -18.89 -5.32
C LYS A 191 33.54 -18.31 -6.05
N HIS A 192 32.70 -17.56 -5.33
CA HIS A 192 31.71 -16.70 -5.95
C HIS A 192 32.46 -15.81 -6.93
N LYS A 193 32.18 -16.00 -8.22
CA LYS A 193 32.66 -15.14 -9.30
C LYS A 193 32.25 -13.73 -8.87
N LYS A 194 33.21 -12.80 -8.72
CA LYS A 194 32.89 -11.41 -8.37
C LYS A 194 32.02 -10.88 -9.50
N ASP A 195 30.72 -10.77 -9.24
CA ASP A 195 29.79 -10.16 -10.17
C ASP A 195 30.24 -8.71 -10.42
N VAL A 196 30.17 -8.29 -11.67
CA VAL A 196 30.55 -6.94 -12.09
C VAL A 196 29.57 -5.97 -11.43
N CYS A 197 30.09 -5.08 -10.58
CA CYS A 197 29.33 -4.00 -9.94
C CYS A 197 28.62 -3.18 -11.02
N THR A 198 27.30 -3.00 -10.87
CA THR A 198 26.44 -2.34 -11.86
C THR A 198 26.19 -0.87 -11.54
N THR A 199 26.25 -0.49 -10.26
CA THR A 199 26.13 0.88 -9.80
C THR A 199 27.40 1.65 -10.18
N LEU A 200 27.19 2.73 -10.92
CA LEU A 200 28.26 3.61 -11.38
C LEU A 200 28.83 4.42 -10.21
N GLU A 201 30.13 4.68 -10.24
CA GLU A 201 30.70 5.76 -9.43
C GLU A 201 30.09 7.10 -9.88
N PRO A 202 29.80 8.03 -8.95
CA PRO A 202 30.23 8.08 -7.54
C PRO A 202 29.19 7.53 -6.53
N TRP A 203 28.06 7.00 -7.01
CA TRP A 203 26.96 6.54 -6.16
C TRP A 203 27.33 5.37 -5.26
N ARG A 204 28.15 4.45 -5.79
CA ARG A 204 28.67 3.32 -5.04
C ARG A 204 29.47 3.78 -3.82
N SER A 205 30.41 4.71 -4.02
CA SER A 205 31.20 5.30 -2.93
C SER A 205 30.32 5.99 -1.89
N LEU A 206 29.28 6.69 -2.34
CA LEU A 206 28.35 7.39 -1.43
C LEU A 206 27.51 6.39 -0.61
N MET A 207 27.17 5.24 -1.19
CA MET A 207 26.50 4.15 -0.48
C MET A 207 27.37 3.56 0.62
N ILE A 208 28.66 3.34 0.35
CA ILE A 208 29.61 2.87 1.36
C ILE A 208 29.70 3.89 2.51
N ALA A 209 29.80 5.18 2.20
CA ALA A 209 29.79 6.25 3.20
C ALA A 209 28.50 6.25 4.05
N LEU A 210 27.33 6.12 3.41
CA LEU A 210 26.05 5.98 4.11
C LEU A 210 26.05 4.77 5.05
N MET A 211 26.57 3.62 4.63
CA MET A 211 26.65 2.42 5.47
C MET A 211 27.54 2.65 6.70
N ASP A 212 28.69 3.30 6.52
CA ASP A 212 29.58 3.65 7.62
C ASP A 212 28.91 4.60 8.62
N ILE A 213 28.20 5.63 8.15
CA ILE A 213 27.43 6.56 8.99
C ILE A 213 26.34 5.84 9.78
N VAL A 214 25.57 4.97 9.13
CA VAL A 214 24.50 4.19 9.79
C VAL A 214 25.08 3.23 10.85
N ASN A 215 26.33 2.79 10.68
CA ASN A 215 27.08 1.98 11.64
C ASN A 215 27.80 2.82 12.71
N GLY A 216 27.54 4.12 12.79
CA GLY A 216 28.12 5.01 13.80
C GLY A 216 29.57 5.40 13.54
N LYS A 217 30.10 5.14 12.33
CA LYS A 217 31.42 5.62 11.93
C LYS A 217 31.32 7.01 11.33
N ASN A 218 32.34 7.83 11.57
CA ASN A 218 32.50 9.09 10.84
C ASN A 218 33.21 8.82 9.51
N VAL A 219 32.62 9.32 8.44
CA VAL A 219 33.24 9.39 7.12
C VAL A 219 34.06 10.68 7.07
N ALA A 220 35.34 10.56 6.68
CA ALA A 220 36.27 11.69 6.65
C ALA A 220 36.03 12.62 5.45
N SER A 221 35.56 12.06 4.33
CA SER A 221 35.27 12.80 3.10
C SER A 221 34.22 12.06 2.29
N PHE A 222 33.23 12.77 1.76
CA PHE A 222 32.29 12.22 0.81
C PHE A 222 32.87 12.20 -0.62
N PRO A 223 32.44 11.25 -1.46
CA PRO A 223 32.86 11.24 -2.86
C PRO A 223 32.35 12.49 -3.60
N GLU A 224 33.15 12.99 -4.52
CA GLU A 224 32.76 14.09 -5.39
C GLU A 224 31.92 13.58 -6.57
N ARG A 225 31.04 14.44 -7.09
CA ARG A 225 30.29 14.16 -8.31
C ARG A 225 31.25 14.02 -9.51
N VAL A 226 30.95 13.09 -10.42
CA VAL A 226 31.76 12.90 -11.63
C VAL A 226 31.44 13.96 -12.69
N PRO A 227 32.44 14.48 -13.44
CA PRO A 227 32.19 15.34 -14.57
C PRO A 227 31.28 14.67 -15.60
N GLY A 228 30.27 15.39 -16.10
CA GLY A 228 29.32 14.87 -17.08
C GLY A 228 28.15 14.08 -16.51
N MET A 229 28.01 13.99 -15.18
CA MET A 229 26.76 13.52 -14.56
C MET A 229 25.58 14.39 -15.05
N ASN A 230 24.46 13.76 -15.37
CA ASN A 230 23.22 14.45 -15.70
C ASN A 230 22.88 15.48 -14.61
N ARG A 231 22.33 16.64 -14.99
CA ARG A 231 22.08 17.77 -14.09
C ARG A 231 21.19 17.37 -12.91
N GLU A 232 20.08 16.70 -13.17
CA GLU A 232 19.14 16.24 -12.16
C GLU A 232 19.75 15.19 -11.23
N HIS A 233 20.56 14.27 -11.79
CA HIS A 233 21.33 13.31 -10.98
C HIS A 233 22.35 14.00 -10.09
N ALA A 234 23.06 15.02 -10.60
CA ALA A 234 24.03 15.79 -9.83
C ALA A 234 23.37 16.51 -8.66
N LEU A 235 22.19 17.10 -8.86
CA LEU A 235 21.43 17.75 -7.78
C LEU A 235 20.98 16.77 -6.70
N LEU A 236 20.53 15.58 -7.09
CA LEU A 236 20.19 14.52 -6.12
C LEU A 236 21.42 14.00 -5.38
N PHE A 237 22.54 13.86 -6.07
CA PHE A 237 23.82 13.46 -5.47
C PHE A 237 24.28 14.49 -4.44
N ASP A 238 24.29 15.77 -4.82
CA ASP A 238 24.68 16.89 -3.96
C ASP A 238 23.71 17.01 -2.76
N HIS A 239 22.41 16.76 -2.94
CA HIS A 239 21.43 16.72 -1.86
C HIS A 239 21.70 15.57 -0.88
N ALA A 240 22.07 14.39 -1.39
CA ALA A 240 22.41 13.24 -0.57
C ALA A 240 23.66 13.49 0.26
N VAL A 241 24.74 14.00 -0.36
CA VAL A 241 25.98 14.37 0.33
C VAL A 241 25.70 15.41 1.42
N THR A 242 25.04 16.52 1.06
CA THR A 242 24.70 17.60 2.00
C THR A 242 23.91 17.08 3.20
N SER A 243 22.97 16.17 2.97
CA SER A 243 22.14 15.59 4.04
C SER A 243 22.96 14.70 4.98
N LEU A 244 23.92 13.94 4.45
CA LEU A 244 24.80 13.09 5.26
C LEU A 244 25.84 13.90 6.04
N GLU A 245 26.41 14.96 5.45
CA GLU A 245 27.28 15.93 6.14
C GLU A 245 26.56 16.57 7.32
N GLN A 246 25.38 17.15 7.07
CA GLN A 246 24.55 17.74 8.12
C GLN A 246 24.20 16.74 9.23
N TYR A 247 23.99 15.47 8.87
CA TYR A 247 23.75 14.44 9.86
C TYR A 247 24.99 14.16 10.69
N GLN A 248 26.18 14.08 10.09
CA GLN A 248 27.44 13.86 10.80
C GLN A 248 27.83 15.03 11.71
N ASP A 249 27.58 16.26 11.28
CA ASP A 249 27.93 17.48 12.02
C ASP A 249 27.05 17.71 13.26
N GLN A 250 25.90 17.04 13.35
CA GLN A 250 25.03 17.11 14.53
C GLN A 250 25.64 16.40 15.74
N ASP A 251 25.43 16.97 16.93
CA ASP A 251 25.72 16.31 18.19
C ASP A 251 24.95 14.98 18.30
N VAL A 252 25.53 14.01 19.01
CA VAL A 252 24.97 12.65 19.14
C VAL A 252 23.53 12.67 19.68
N LYS A 253 23.20 13.65 20.54
CA LYS A 253 21.87 13.80 21.15
C LYS A 253 20.82 14.39 20.19
N ASP A 254 21.28 15.09 19.15
CA ASP A 254 20.43 15.85 18.23
C ASP A 254 20.41 15.24 16.82
N LYS A 255 20.94 14.01 16.66
CA LYS A 255 20.96 13.28 15.39
C LYS A 255 19.55 13.14 14.80
N ASN A 256 19.29 13.90 13.75
CA ASN A 256 18.03 13.87 13.02
C ASN A 256 18.07 12.78 11.94
N VAL A 257 17.51 11.61 12.26
CA VAL A 257 17.44 10.45 11.35
C VAL A 257 16.76 10.77 10.01
N VAL A 258 15.89 11.79 9.94
CA VAL A 258 15.26 12.19 8.68
C VAL A 258 16.30 12.60 7.64
N LEU A 259 17.46 13.16 8.02
CA LEU A 259 18.54 13.51 7.08
C LEU A 259 19.10 12.29 6.37
N VAL A 260 19.34 11.21 7.11
CA VAL A 260 19.76 9.92 6.55
C VAL A 260 18.67 9.38 5.60
N LYS A 261 17.39 9.63 5.92
CA LYS A 261 16.27 9.21 5.06
C LYS A 261 16.14 10.05 3.79
N ASP A 262 16.38 11.35 3.85
CA ASP A 262 16.41 12.22 2.68
C ASP A 262 17.55 11.81 1.73
N ALA A 263 18.76 11.59 2.26
CA ALA A 263 19.87 11.06 1.47
C ALA A 263 19.52 9.72 0.80
N GLN A 264 18.88 8.83 1.54
CA GLN A 264 18.45 7.54 1.03
C GLN A 264 17.43 7.61 -0.11
N VAL A 265 16.53 8.62 -0.09
CA VAL A 265 15.56 8.87 -1.16
C VAL A 265 16.25 9.46 -2.38
N ALA A 266 17.13 10.45 -2.18
CA ALA A 266 17.85 11.10 -3.27
C ALA A 266 18.76 10.14 -4.03
N MET A 267 19.48 9.29 -3.29
CA MET A 267 20.29 8.22 -3.86
C MET A 267 19.47 7.07 -4.45
N SER A 268 18.13 7.07 -4.32
CA SER A 268 17.24 6.18 -5.08
C SER A 268 16.78 6.84 -6.39
N CYS A 269 17.47 7.90 -6.82
CA CYS A 269 17.14 8.80 -7.93
C CYS A 269 15.73 9.40 -7.84
N VAL A 270 15.25 9.70 -6.62
CA VAL A 270 13.92 10.30 -6.41
C VAL A 270 14.03 11.70 -5.82
N PHE A 271 13.43 12.68 -6.51
CA PHE A 271 13.18 14.01 -5.96
C PHE A 271 11.84 14.02 -5.20
N ASN A 272 11.89 14.13 -3.88
CA ASN A 272 10.69 14.17 -3.03
C ASN A 272 10.24 15.62 -2.78
N THR A 273 9.19 16.07 -3.46
CA THR A 273 8.63 17.42 -3.32
C THR A 273 7.88 17.62 -2.00
N MET A 274 7.56 16.55 -1.27
CA MET A 274 7.02 16.60 0.09
C MET A 274 8.13 16.78 1.14
N SER A 275 9.40 16.78 0.73
CA SER A 275 10.52 17.18 1.59
C SER A 275 10.84 18.65 1.38
N GLU A 276 10.49 19.48 2.38
CA GLU A 276 10.83 20.90 2.34
C GLU A 276 12.35 21.12 2.21
N ARG A 277 13.17 20.26 2.83
CA ARG A 277 14.63 20.30 2.69
C ARG A 277 15.10 20.00 1.27
N ALA A 278 14.50 19.02 0.62
CA ALA A 278 14.82 18.72 -0.78
C ALA A 278 14.41 19.89 -1.69
N CYS A 279 13.20 20.45 -1.50
CA CYS A 279 12.75 21.62 -2.25
C CYS A 279 13.70 22.80 -2.08
N ARG A 280 14.02 23.19 -0.84
CA ARG A 280 14.97 24.29 -0.55
C ARG A 280 16.36 24.03 -1.13
N HIS A 281 16.82 22.78 -1.14
CA HIS A 281 18.10 22.42 -1.75
C HIS A 281 18.07 22.72 -3.26
N PHE A 282 17.04 22.24 -3.97
CA PHE A 282 16.88 22.48 -5.41
C PHE A 282 16.71 23.97 -5.74
N GLU A 283 15.88 24.69 -4.98
CA GLU A 283 15.67 26.14 -5.14
C GLU A 283 16.97 26.95 -4.99
N LYS A 284 17.86 26.55 -4.07
CA LYS A 284 19.17 27.18 -3.86
C LYS A 284 20.07 27.11 -5.11
N PHE A 285 19.93 26.07 -5.91
CA PHE A 285 20.66 25.91 -7.18
C PHE A 285 19.93 26.52 -8.38
N GLN A 286 19.00 27.46 -8.13
CA GLN A 286 18.20 28.17 -9.13
C GLN A 286 17.26 27.26 -9.93
N GLU A 287 16.87 26.11 -9.35
CA GLU A 287 15.97 25.13 -9.97
C GLU A 287 14.50 25.34 -9.62
N ASN A 288 14.07 26.60 -9.45
CA ASN A 288 12.69 26.93 -9.07
C ASN A 288 11.68 26.36 -10.07
N GLU A 289 12.01 26.37 -11.36
CA GLU A 289 11.15 25.80 -12.40
C GLU A 289 11.08 24.27 -12.33
N LEU A 290 12.16 23.58 -11.95
CA LEU A 290 12.13 22.13 -11.74
C LEU A 290 11.26 21.77 -10.54
N VAL A 291 11.39 22.49 -9.42
CA VAL A 291 10.54 22.28 -8.23
C VAL A 291 9.05 22.51 -8.56
N LYS A 292 8.76 23.60 -9.26
CA LYS A 292 7.39 23.93 -9.69
C LYS A 292 6.84 22.89 -10.67
N SER A 293 7.61 22.50 -11.68
CA SER A 293 7.25 21.45 -12.64
C SER A 293 7.01 20.12 -11.95
N ALA A 294 7.90 19.71 -11.04
CA ALA A 294 7.79 18.49 -10.26
C ALA A 294 6.49 18.44 -9.44
N LYS A 295 6.17 19.51 -8.71
CA LYS A 295 4.92 19.64 -7.95
C LYS A 295 3.69 19.58 -8.86
N VAL A 296 3.64 20.41 -9.90
CA VAL A 296 2.52 20.48 -10.84
C VAL A 296 2.30 19.14 -11.54
N SER A 297 3.38 18.48 -11.95
CA SER A 297 3.31 17.18 -12.61
C SER A 297 2.78 16.09 -11.67
N SER A 298 2.98 16.22 -10.36
CA SER A 298 2.51 15.24 -9.38
C SER A 298 1.02 15.39 -9.07
N LEU A 299 0.42 16.54 -9.36
CA LEU A 299 -1.03 16.72 -9.24
C LEU A 299 -1.77 15.92 -10.32
N ILE A 300 -2.90 15.32 -9.95
CA ILE A 300 -3.78 14.64 -10.89
C ILE A 300 -5.02 15.50 -11.09
N GLU A 301 -5.26 15.95 -12.32
CA GLU A 301 -6.44 16.75 -12.65
C GLU A 301 -7.72 15.97 -12.31
N GLY A 302 -8.65 16.63 -11.61
CA GLY A 302 -9.92 16.05 -11.20
C GLY A 302 -9.83 15.01 -10.09
N PHE A 303 -8.68 14.85 -9.41
CA PHE A 303 -8.52 13.82 -8.35
C PHE A 303 -9.46 14.01 -7.16
N GLU A 304 -9.93 15.23 -6.93
CA GLU A 304 -10.91 15.56 -5.89
C GLU A 304 -12.37 15.47 -6.38
N GLN A 305 -12.60 15.17 -7.65
CA GLN A 305 -13.93 15.13 -8.28
C GLN A 305 -14.37 13.69 -8.49
N HIS A 306 -15.56 13.35 -7.98
CA HIS A 306 -16.17 12.05 -8.19
C HIS A 306 -17.70 12.14 -8.03
N GLU A 307 -18.45 11.25 -8.67
CA GLU A 307 -19.92 11.26 -8.62
C GLU A 307 -20.48 11.02 -7.21
N CYS A 308 -19.69 10.40 -6.32
CA CYS A 308 -20.06 10.20 -4.92
C CYS A 308 -20.37 11.51 -4.18
N LEU A 309 -19.79 12.64 -4.61
CA LEU A 309 -20.04 13.95 -4.01
C LEU A 309 -21.51 14.35 -4.11
N THR A 310 -22.20 13.97 -5.19
CA THR A 310 -23.64 14.22 -5.36
C THR A 310 -24.44 13.49 -4.29
N THR A 311 -24.09 12.22 -4.04
CA THR A 311 -24.71 11.40 -2.99
C THR A 311 -24.41 11.97 -1.61
N LEU A 312 -23.17 12.35 -1.30
CA LEU A 312 -22.82 12.94 0.00
C LEU A 312 -23.61 14.22 0.29
N LYS A 313 -23.74 15.12 -0.70
CA LYS A 313 -24.52 16.37 -0.58
C LYS A 313 -25.99 16.12 -0.27
N LYS A 314 -26.60 15.05 -0.81
CA LYS A 314 -27.98 14.64 -0.50
C LYS A 314 -28.17 14.27 0.97
N TYR A 315 -27.14 13.72 1.62
CA TYR A 315 -27.20 13.26 3.00
C TYR A 315 -26.79 14.30 4.05
N ALA A 316 -26.08 15.37 3.66
CA ALA A 316 -25.67 16.43 4.58
C ALA A 316 -26.85 17.10 5.33
N PRO A 317 -27.97 17.49 4.69
CA PRO A 317 -29.11 18.08 5.41
C PRO A 317 -29.76 17.11 6.41
N ILE A 318 -29.73 15.81 6.12
CA ILE A 318 -30.31 14.78 7.00
C ILE A 318 -29.49 14.67 8.29
N LEU A 319 -28.16 14.67 8.20
CA LEU A 319 -27.29 14.66 9.37
C LEU A 319 -27.38 15.96 10.17
N ALA A 320 -27.52 17.11 9.50
CA ALA A 320 -27.68 18.40 10.16
C ALA A 320 -28.90 18.42 11.11
N GLY A 321 -30.02 17.81 10.68
CA GLY A 321 -31.26 17.71 11.45
C GLY A 321 -31.37 16.49 12.39
N SER A 322 -30.34 15.65 12.52
CA SER A 322 -30.44 14.39 13.28
C SER A 322 -29.20 13.99 14.08
N THR A 323 -29.35 12.98 14.93
CA THR A 323 -28.23 12.33 15.62
C THR A 323 -27.56 11.31 14.69
N VAL A 324 -26.31 10.94 14.97
CA VAL A 324 -25.58 9.93 14.16
C VAL A 324 -26.32 8.59 14.11
N GLN A 325 -27.01 8.21 15.19
CA GLN A 325 -27.82 6.99 15.25
C GLN A 325 -29.03 7.06 14.30
N LYS A 326 -29.78 8.18 14.32
CA LYS A 326 -30.93 8.39 13.43
C LYS A 326 -30.49 8.49 11.97
N PHE A 327 -29.37 9.19 11.72
CA PHE A 327 -28.75 9.27 10.41
C PHE A 327 -28.36 7.88 9.89
N LYS A 328 -27.67 7.06 10.70
CA LYS A 328 -27.33 5.68 10.36
C LYS A 328 -28.57 4.83 10.02
N ALA A 329 -29.63 4.94 10.82
CA ALA A 329 -30.88 4.23 10.55
C ALA A 329 -31.48 4.65 9.19
N LYS A 330 -31.45 5.94 8.86
CA LYS A 330 -31.89 6.44 7.56
C LYS A 330 -31.05 5.88 6.40
N LEU A 331 -29.73 5.84 6.54
CA LEU A 331 -28.83 5.25 5.54
C LEU A 331 -29.16 3.77 5.30
N ILE A 332 -29.42 3.00 6.35
CA ILE A 332 -29.81 1.59 6.25
C ILE A 332 -31.14 1.43 5.50
N ILE A 333 -32.15 2.24 5.83
CA ILE A 333 -33.46 2.22 5.16
C ILE A 333 -33.29 2.53 3.66
N ASP A 334 -32.53 3.57 3.33
CA ASP A 334 -32.32 3.97 1.92
C ASP A 334 -31.58 2.91 1.13
N ARG A 335 -30.56 2.30 1.74
CA ARG A 335 -29.84 1.18 1.14
C ARG A 335 -30.77 -0.02 0.93
N GLY A 336 -31.64 -0.33 1.90
CA GLY A 336 -32.66 -1.37 1.77
C GLY A 336 -33.67 -1.11 0.64
N ALA A 337 -33.99 0.17 0.40
CA ALA A 337 -34.84 0.58 -0.72
C ALA A 337 -34.16 0.35 -2.08
N ILE A 338 -32.85 0.61 -2.20
CA ILE A 338 -32.06 0.26 -3.39
C ILE A 338 -32.15 -1.25 -3.64
N PHE A 339 -31.85 -2.08 -2.63
CA PHE A 339 -31.92 -3.54 -2.78
C PHE A 339 -33.32 -4.02 -3.15
N SER A 340 -34.37 -3.46 -2.56
CA SER A 340 -35.76 -3.84 -2.87
C SER A 340 -36.14 -3.48 -4.31
N LYS A 341 -35.64 -2.35 -4.82
CA LYS A 341 -35.92 -1.86 -6.17
C LYS A 341 -35.21 -2.67 -7.26
N TYR A 342 -34.01 -3.18 -6.98
CA TYR A 342 -33.17 -3.90 -7.94
C TYR A 342 -32.94 -5.36 -7.52
N TRP A 343 -33.84 -5.93 -6.73
CA TRP A 343 -33.66 -7.27 -6.14
C TRP A 343 -33.58 -8.38 -7.20
N ASP A 344 -34.23 -8.15 -8.34
CA ASP A 344 -34.34 -9.06 -9.48
C ASP A 344 -33.18 -8.90 -10.48
N GLN A 345 -32.29 -7.94 -10.27
CA GLN A 345 -31.15 -7.69 -11.15
C GLN A 345 -29.88 -8.35 -10.62
N GLU A 346 -29.14 -9.01 -11.51
CA GLU A 346 -27.85 -9.61 -11.17
C GLU A 346 -26.80 -8.56 -10.79
N ARG A 347 -26.88 -7.37 -11.40
CA ARG A 347 -26.01 -6.22 -11.14
C ARG A 347 -26.80 -4.93 -11.05
N LEU A 348 -26.39 -4.07 -10.13
CA LEU A 348 -26.93 -2.71 -10.02
C LEU A 348 -26.47 -1.87 -11.22
N PRO A 349 -27.30 -0.90 -11.68
CA PRO A 349 -26.81 0.13 -12.59
C PRO A 349 -25.60 0.86 -11.99
N ALA A 350 -24.60 1.23 -12.80
CA ALA A 350 -23.34 1.80 -12.31
C ALA A 350 -23.54 3.00 -11.35
N SER A 351 -24.43 3.93 -11.70
CA SER A 351 -24.74 5.09 -10.84
C SER A 351 -25.38 4.70 -9.50
N VAL A 352 -26.13 3.60 -9.47
CA VAL A 352 -26.77 3.05 -8.27
C VAL A 352 -25.78 2.26 -7.44
N GLU A 353 -24.84 1.57 -8.09
CA GLU A 353 -23.75 0.85 -7.41
C GLU A 353 -22.88 1.83 -6.60
N VAL A 354 -22.55 2.98 -7.18
CA VAL A 354 -21.82 4.03 -6.44
C VAL A 354 -22.65 4.57 -5.28
N GLU A 355 -23.94 4.82 -5.46
CA GLU A 355 -24.83 5.20 -4.35
C GLU A 355 -24.82 4.15 -3.24
N ASP A 356 -25.00 2.85 -3.55
CA ASP A 356 -24.99 1.76 -2.57
C ASP A 356 -23.67 1.69 -1.78
N LYS A 357 -22.53 1.73 -2.48
CA LYS A 357 -21.20 1.71 -1.87
C LYS A 357 -20.98 2.93 -0.96
N VAL A 358 -21.40 4.13 -1.39
CA VAL A 358 -21.35 5.34 -0.55
C VAL A 358 -22.18 5.17 0.73
N LEU A 359 -23.41 4.66 0.61
CA LEU A 359 -24.25 4.40 1.79
C LEU A 359 -23.60 3.38 2.74
N GLN A 360 -23.02 2.30 2.20
CA GLN A 360 -22.31 1.31 2.99
C GLN A 360 -21.12 1.91 3.75
N ILE A 361 -20.30 2.73 3.09
CA ILE A 361 -19.17 3.44 3.73
C ILE A 361 -19.67 4.38 4.84
N LEU A 362 -20.71 5.17 4.59
CA LEU A 362 -21.29 6.06 5.60
C LEU A 362 -21.86 5.27 6.80
N ILE A 363 -22.44 4.09 6.58
CA ILE A 363 -22.92 3.20 7.65
C ILE A 363 -21.75 2.69 8.51
N ILE A 364 -20.64 2.27 7.88
CA ILE A 364 -19.40 1.84 8.57
C ILE A 364 -18.87 2.99 9.43
N ILE A 365 -18.77 4.19 8.85
CA ILE A 365 -18.30 5.39 9.56
C ILE A 365 -19.23 5.74 10.73
N CYS A 366 -20.55 5.71 10.53
CA CYS A 366 -21.48 5.96 11.63
C CYS A 366 -21.32 4.93 12.74
N GLN A 367 -21.10 3.66 12.40
CA GLN A 367 -20.85 2.61 13.38
C GLN A 367 -19.58 2.89 14.19
N LEU A 368 -18.49 3.30 13.53
CA LEU A 368 -17.25 3.71 14.16
C LEU A 368 -17.45 4.86 15.16
N ILE A 369 -18.25 5.87 14.79
CA ILE A 369 -18.51 7.03 15.65
C ILE A 369 -19.39 6.65 16.86
N ILE A 370 -20.40 5.79 16.66
CA ILE A 370 -21.33 5.39 17.72
C ILE A 370 -20.67 4.40 18.69
N ARG A 371 -19.88 3.45 18.16
CA ARG A 371 -19.20 2.40 18.92
C ARG A 371 -17.78 2.21 18.37
N PRO A 372 -16.82 3.07 18.75
CA PRO A 372 -15.44 2.91 18.33
C PRO A 372 -14.91 1.55 18.84
N PRO A 373 -14.18 0.78 18.00
CA PRO A 373 -13.68 -0.54 18.38
C PRO A 373 -12.67 -0.48 19.55
N PHE A 374 -12.04 0.67 19.74
CA PHE A 374 -11.07 0.98 20.80
C PHE A 374 -11.70 1.70 22.02
N GLY A 375 -13.02 1.80 22.09
CA GLY A 375 -13.71 2.43 23.22
C GLY A 375 -13.27 3.87 23.48
N ASN A 376 -12.82 4.15 24.71
CA ASN A 376 -12.33 5.48 25.12
C ASN A 376 -10.81 5.62 25.01
N GLU A 377 -10.10 4.56 24.64
CA GLU A 377 -8.64 4.59 24.52
C GLU A 377 -8.20 5.27 23.22
N SER A 378 -6.93 5.68 23.16
CA SER A 378 -6.36 6.16 21.90
C SER A 378 -6.18 4.97 20.95
N PRO A 379 -6.61 5.06 19.69
CA PRO A 379 -6.52 3.93 18.77
C PRO A 379 -5.06 3.59 18.47
N SER A 380 -4.78 2.29 18.42
CA SER A 380 -3.51 1.76 17.96
C SER A 380 -3.35 1.95 16.44
N GLU A 381 -2.14 1.71 15.94
CA GLU A 381 -1.86 1.70 14.49
C GLU A 381 -2.72 0.65 13.76
N SER A 382 -2.88 -0.53 14.38
CA SER A 382 -3.74 -1.61 13.86
C SER A 382 -5.22 -1.23 13.83
N ASP A 383 -5.72 -0.54 14.87
CA ASP A 383 -7.11 -0.08 14.89
C ASP A 383 -7.39 0.88 13.74
N CYS A 384 -6.45 1.80 13.48
CA CYS A 384 -6.54 2.74 12.37
C CYS A 384 -6.54 1.97 11.04
N LEU A 385 -5.59 1.06 10.84
CA LEU A 385 -5.51 0.21 9.66
C LEU A 385 -6.83 -0.51 9.38
N HIS A 386 -7.45 -1.13 10.40
CA HIS A 386 -8.71 -1.86 10.22
C HIS A 386 -9.88 -0.97 9.81
N VAL A 387 -9.93 0.27 10.30
CA VAL A 387 -10.94 1.25 9.88
C VAL A 387 -10.77 1.61 8.41
N TRP A 388 -9.55 1.96 8.00
CA TRP A 388 -9.25 2.27 6.60
C TRP A 388 -9.49 1.08 5.67
N LEU A 389 -9.06 -0.12 6.09
CA LEU A 389 -9.32 -1.37 5.39
C LEU A 389 -10.82 -1.58 5.15
N SER A 390 -11.65 -1.33 6.17
CA SER A 390 -13.11 -1.50 6.06
C SER A 390 -13.73 -0.56 5.03
N VAL A 391 -13.20 0.65 4.88
CA VAL A 391 -13.65 1.61 3.86
C VAL A 391 -13.14 1.20 2.48
N PHE A 392 -11.84 0.93 2.32
CA PHE A 392 -11.27 0.49 1.04
C PHE A 392 -11.91 -0.81 0.52
N SER A 393 -12.23 -1.76 1.41
CA SER A 393 -12.86 -3.04 1.04
C SER A 393 -14.23 -2.89 0.39
N VAL A 394 -14.91 -1.75 0.58
CA VAL A 394 -16.19 -1.45 -0.10
C VAL A 394 -15.98 -0.89 -1.51
N MET A 395 -14.84 -0.22 -1.75
CA MET A 395 -14.55 0.46 -3.02
C MET A 395 -13.82 -0.43 -4.02
N VAL A 396 -13.04 -1.41 -3.56
CA VAL A 396 -12.28 -2.31 -4.45
C VAL A 396 -13.20 -3.30 -5.16
N ASP A 397 -13.02 -3.44 -6.48
CA ASP A 397 -13.72 -4.44 -7.28
C ASP A 397 -12.77 -5.53 -7.79
N LYS A 398 -11.60 -5.11 -8.29
CA LYS A 398 -10.59 -6.00 -8.89
C LYS A 398 -9.33 -6.18 -8.05
N LEU A 399 -9.12 -5.29 -7.07
CA LEU A 399 -7.94 -5.32 -6.22
C LEU A 399 -8.11 -6.29 -5.05
N THR A 400 -7.01 -6.93 -4.66
CA THR A 400 -6.89 -7.58 -3.35
C THR A 400 -6.12 -6.69 -2.39
N ILE A 401 -6.59 -6.63 -1.15
CA ILE A 401 -5.90 -5.89 -0.07
C ILE A 401 -5.29 -6.91 0.88
N HIS A 402 -3.98 -6.84 1.06
CA HIS A 402 -3.24 -7.67 1.99
C HIS A 402 -2.75 -6.85 3.18
N THR A 403 -2.92 -7.39 4.39
CA THR A 403 -2.49 -6.75 5.64
C THR A 403 -1.63 -7.72 6.47
N GLY A 404 -1.07 -7.24 7.59
CA GLY A 404 -0.36 -8.08 8.55
C GLY A 404 1.14 -8.22 8.28
N GLU A 405 1.82 -7.08 8.03
CA GLU A 405 3.26 -7.03 7.79
C GLU A 405 3.75 -7.92 6.63
N LYS A 406 3.02 -7.91 5.52
CA LYS A 406 3.42 -8.62 4.30
C LYS A 406 4.77 -8.09 3.81
N VAL A 407 5.60 -8.98 3.29
CA VAL A 407 6.88 -8.60 2.69
C VAL A 407 6.63 -8.16 1.26
N LEU A 408 7.07 -6.94 0.92
CA LEU A 408 7.02 -6.42 -0.44
C LEU A 408 8.08 -7.13 -1.30
N GLU A 409 7.64 -7.90 -2.29
CA GLU A 409 8.48 -8.71 -3.18
C GLU A 409 9.35 -7.81 -4.06
N SER A 410 8.82 -6.70 -4.57
CA SER A 410 9.61 -5.72 -5.33
C SER A 410 10.78 -5.18 -4.50
N SER A 411 10.57 -4.95 -3.20
CA SER A 411 11.66 -4.54 -2.29
C SER A 411 12.65 -5.68 -2.01
N LYS A 412 12.20 -6.93 -1.96
CA LYS A 412 13.05 -8.10 -1.77
C LYS A 412 14.01 -8.30 -2.95
N ILE A 413 13.51 -8.21 -4.18
CA ILE A 413 14.35 -8.30 -5.39
C ILE A 413 15.44 -7.21 -5.37
N MET A 414 15.08 -5.97 -5.04
CA MET A 414 16.03 -4.85 -4.89
C MET A 414 17.09 -5.09 -3.83
N ARG A 415 16.71 -5.70 -2.70
CA ARG A 415 17.65 -6.05 -1.63
C ARG A 415 18.61 -7.16 -2.02
N GLN A 416 18.15 -8.16 -2.77
CA GLN A 416 19.01 -9.23 -3.28
C GLN A 416 20.07 -8.67 -4.25
N GLN A 417 19.68 -7.76 -5.13
CA GLN A 417 20.62 -7.08 -6.03
C GLN A 417 21.66 -6.26 -5.24
N GLN A 418 21.21 -5.50 -4.24
CA GLN A 418 22.11 -4.74 -3.37
C GLN A 418 23.02 -5.66 -2.55
N SER A 419 22.51 -6.80 -2.10
CA SER A 419 23.31 -7.78 -1.36
C SER A 419 24.45 -8.32 -2.23
N ALA A 420 24.14 -8.65 -3.49
CA ALA A 420 25.14 -9.09 -4.45
C ALA A 420 26.22 -8.01 -4.73
N GLU A 421 25.84 -6.74 -4.72
CA GLU A 421 26.73 -5.63 -5.09
C GLU A 421 27.56 -5.07 -3.92
N TYR A 422 26.94 -4.90 -2.76
CA TYR A 422 27.53 -4.21 -1.60
C TYR A 422 27.90 -5.16 -0.45
N GLY A 423 27.60 -6.46 -0.59
CA GLY A 423 27.79 -7.43 0.49
C GLY A 423 26.57 -7.49 1.40
N ASP A 424 26.78 -7.76 2.69
CA ASP A 424 25.77 -8.21 3.67
C ASP A 424 24.59 -7.23 3.91
N VAL A 425 23.68 -7.12 2.93
CA VAL A 425 22.39 -6.45 3.01
C VAL A 425 21.34 -7.51 3.29
N SER A 426 20.47 -7.29 4.27
CA SER A 426 19.40 -8.23 4.56
C SER A 426 18.55 -8.48 3.32
N GLU A 427 18.52 -9.73 2.86
CA GLU A 427 17.67 -10.19 1.76
C GLU A 427 16.20 -10.25 2.15
N SER A 428 15.87 -10.04 3.43
CA SER A 428 14.47 -9.93 3.84
C SER A 428 13.86 -8.67 3.21
N GLY A 429 12.81 -8.80 2.40
CA GLY A 429 12.10 -7.63 1.87
C GLY A 429 11.55 -6.75 2.99
N ARG A 430 11.10 -5.53 2.64
CA ARG A 430 10.48 -4.65 3.62
C ARG A 430 9.05 -5.10 3.91
N LYS A 431 8.72 -5.15 5.20
CA LYS A 431 7.36 -5.33 5.69
C LYS A 431 6.54 -4.06 5.49
N VAL A 432 5.30 -4.26 5.06
CA VAL A 432 4.33 -3.22 4.78
C VAL A 432 3.01 -3.46 5.51
N ASP A 433 2.31 -2.38 5.83
CA ASP A 433 1.10 -2.43 6.64
C ASP A 433 -0.12 -2.86 5.82
N MET A 434 -0.33 -2.22 4.67
CA MET A 434 -1.42 -2.51 3.74
C MET A 434 -0.95 -2.46 2.28
N LEU A 435 -1.06 -3.57 1.59
CA LEU A 435 -0.61 -3.75 0.20
C LEU A 435 -1.80 -3.99 -0.72
N PHE A 436 -1.93 -3.18 -1.76
CA PHE A 436 -2.88 -3.40 -2.84
C PHE A 436 -2.21 -4.21 -3.94
N MET A 437 -2.92 -5.24 -4.41
CA MET A 437 -2.47 -6.12 -5.49
C MET A 437 -3.55 -6.28 -6.56
N PHE A 438 -3.11 -6.47 -7.80
CA PHE A 438 -3.96 -6.76 -8.96
C PHE A 438 -3.39 -7.98 -9.67
N ASP A 439 -4.16 -9.06 -9.81
CA ASP A 439 -3.72 -10.33 -10.44
C ASP A 439 -2.34 -10.83 -9.96
N GLY A 440 -2.11 -10.76 -8.64
CA GLY A 440 -0.86 -11.17 -8.03
C GLY A 440 0.31 -10.19 -8.17
N VAL A 441 0.09 -9.01 -8.77
CA VAL A 441 1.11 -7.96 -8.93
C VAL A 441 0.89 -6.83 -7.92
N GLU A 442 1.97 -6.39 -7.28
CA GLU A 442 1.97 -5.28 -6.33
C GLU A 442 1.72 -3.95 -7.05
N VAL A 443 0.69 -3.20 -6.67
CA VAL A 443 0.35 -1.91 -7.33
C VAL A 443 0.54 -0.70 -6.43
N SER A 444 0.38 -0.85 -5.11
CA SER A 444 0.47 0.25 -4.16
C SER A 444 0.67 -0.22 -2.72
N ASN A 445 1.31 0.61 -1.91
CA ASN A 445 1.44 0.42 -0.48
C ASN A 445 0.89 1.62 0.32
N VAL A 446 0.25 1.33 1.44
CA VAL A 446 -0.20 2.30 2.43
C VAL A 446 0.48 2.00 3.77
N GLU A 447 1.22 2.98 4.30
CA GLU A 447 1.84 2.88 5.62
C GLU A 447 0.99 3.60 6.65
N PHE A 448 0.98 3.09 7.88
CA PHE A 448 0.20 3.61 8.98
C PHE A 448 1.09 4.08 10.12
N LYS A 449 0.63 5.12 10.80
CA LYS A 449 1.11 5.60 12.10
C LYS A 449 -0.08 5.90 12.99
N ARG A 450 0.13 5.81 14.30
CA ARG A 450 -0.89 6.19 15.29
C ARG A 450 -1.25 7.69 15.21
N PRO A 451 -2.42 8.11 15.69
CA PRO A 451 -2.74 9.53 15.84
C PRO A 451 -1.73 10.23 16.77
N GLY A 452 -1.43 11.51 16.48
CA GLY A 452 -0.50 12.30 17.29
C GLY A 452 0.98 11.92 17.12
N THR A 453 1.31 11.12 16.09
CA THR A 453 2.69 10.86 15.69
C THR A 453 3.40 12.16 15.31
N THR A 454 4.68 12.26 15.65
CA THR A 454 5.47 13.48 15.42
C THR A 454 5.69 13.72 13.92
N GLU A 455 5.85 14.97 13.51
CA GLU A 455 6.19 15.32 12.12
C GLU A 455 7.49 14.63 11.66
N GLN A 456 8.44 14.44 12.57
CA GLN A 456 9.69 13.74 12.28
C GLN A 456 9.43 12.27 11.91
N ASP A 457 8.59 11.57 12.67
CA ASP A 457 8.23 10.18 12.40
C ASP A 457 7.39 10.04 11.11
N LEU A 458 6.48 10.99 10.85
CA LEU A 458 5.73 11.05 9.59
C LEU A 458 6.66 11.28 8.39
N ALA A 459 7.67 12.14 8.53
CA ALA A 459 8.69 12.30 7.52
C ALA A 459 9.47 10.99 7.32
N ILE A 460 9.89 10.29 8.38
CA ILE A 460 10.58 8.98 8.26
C ILE A 460 9.70 7.97 7.52
N GLN A 461 8.41 7.89 7.86
CA GLN A 461 7.43 7.03 7.17
C GLN A 461 7.36 7.37 5.69
N ASN A 462 7.19 8.66 5.35
CA ASN A 462 7.11 9.10 3.97
C ASN A 462 8.36 8.73 3.16
N ARG A 463 9.57 8.96 3.69
CA ARG A 463 10.81 8.60 2.97
C ARG A 463 10.99 7.08 2.85
N LYS A 464 10.51 6.30 3.84
CA LYS A 464 10.46 4.83 3.71
C LYS A 464 9.54 4.47 2.55
N ASN A 465 8.33 5.02 2.53
CA ASN A 465 7.29 4.61 1.61
C ASN A 465 7.53 5.08 0.16
N VAL A 466 8.10 6.28 -0.04
CA VAL A 466 8.59 6.76 -1.36
C VAL A 466 9.60 5.78 -1.99
N ARG A 467 10.47 5.16 -1.19
CA ARG A 467 11.45 4.18 -1.70
C ARG A 467 10.82 2.84 -2.03
N LEU A 468 9.80 2.44 -1.28
CA LEU A 468 9.01 1.25 -1.62
C LEU A 468 8.26 1.47 -2.93
N ALA A 469 7.66 2.65 -3.11
CA ALA A 469 7.04 3.05 -4.37
C ALA A 469 8.02 2.98 -5.54
N ARG A 470 9.26 3.46 -5.33
CA ARG A 470 10.33 3.35 -6.33
C ARG A 470 10.67 1.89 -6.68
N CYS A 471 10.67 0.98 -5.70
CA CYS A 471 10.86 -0.46 -5.96
C CYS A 471 9.72 -1.03 -6.82
N ILE A 472 8.47 -0.70 -6.51
CA ILE A 472 7.29 -1.12 -7.29
C ILE A 472 7.35 -0.55 -8.71
N GLN A 473 7.70 0.73 -8.83
CA GLN A 473 7.83 1.43 -10.11
C GLN A 473 8.83 0.74 -11.04
N GLU A 474 10.01 0.41 -10.52
CA GLU A 474 11.02 -0.29 -11.29
C GLU A 474 10.60 -1.72 -11.64
N ALA A 475 9.88 -2.42 -10.75
CA ALA A 475 9.31 -3.72 -11.07
C ALA A 475 8.31 -3.63 -12.24
N HIS A 476 7.47 -2.59 -12.27
CA HIS A 476 6.55 -2.33 -13.39
C HIS A 476 7.31 -2.02 -14.68
N ALA A 477 8.36 -1.19 -14.61
CA ALA A 477 9.21 -0.89 -15.77
C ALA A 477 9.91 -2.14 -16.32
N ALA A 478 10.37 -3.03 -15.44
CA ALA A 478 11.01 -4.30 -15.81
C ALA A 478 10.04 -5.25 -16.57
N LEU A 479 8.74 -5.20 -16.24
CA LEU A 479 7.68 -5.89 -16.97
C LEU A 479 7.38 -5.26 -18.34
N GLY A 480 7.89 -4.05 -18.60
CA GLY A 480 7.71 -3.33 -19.87
C GLY A 480 6.65 -2.24 -19.85
N VAL A 481 6.13 -1.88 -18.67
CA VAL A 481 5.26 -0.71 -18.52
C VAL A 481 6.05 0.56 -18.84
N THR A 482 5.50 1.40 -19.72
CA THR A 482 6.13 2.68 -20.08
C THR A 482 5.73 3.74 -19.07
N ASP A 483 6.71 4.52 -18.59
CA ASP A 483 6.55 5.58 -17.61
C ASP A 483 5.65 5.25 -16.40
N PRO A 484 5.93 4.14 -15.68
CA PRO A 484 5.04 3.69 -14.61
C PRO A 484 4.93 4.74 -13.50
N SER A 485 3.70 5.14 -13.19
CA SER A 485 3.38 5.94 -11.99
C SER A 485 2.78 5.04 -10.93
N VAL A 486 3.28 5.15 -9.70
CA VAL A 486 2.84 4.36 -8.55
C VAL A 486 2.20 5.30 -7.52
N LEU A 487 0.89 5.16 -7.32
CA LEU A 487 0.18 5.89 -6.26
C LEU A 487 0.40 5.20 -4.91
N MET A 488 0.53 5.99 -3.85
CA MET A 488 0.84 5.55 -2.49
C MET A 488 0.05 6.39 -1.50
N ALA A 489 -0.04 5.94 -0.25
CA ALA A 489 -0.55 6.77 0.82
C ALA A 489 0.22 6.60 2.13
N ASP A 490 0.35 7.69 2.88
CA ASP A 490 0.82 7.69 4.26
C ASP A 490 -0.33 8.11 5.17
N VAL A 491 -0.67 7.27 6.16
CA VAL A 491 -1.81 7.52 7.06
C VAL A 491 -1.32 7.72 8.49
N ALA A 492 -1.77 8.79 9.13
CA ALA A 492 -1.56 9.09 10.54
C ALA A 492 -2.91 9.12 11.27
N GLY A 493 -3.28 8.01 11.89
CA GLY A 493 -4.58 7.83 12.50
C GLY A 493 -5.71 7.80 11.47
N PHE A 494 -6.44 8.92 11.36
CA PHE A 494 -7.60 9.08 10.49
C PHE A 494 -7.40 10.17 9.43
N VAL A 495 -6.16 10.59 9.21
CA VAL A 495 -5.77 11.53 8.16
C VAL A 495 -4.74 10.83 7.29
N GLY A 496 -4.89 10.93 5.97
CA GLY A 496 -3.97 10.34 5.01
C GLY A 496 -3.56 11.33 3.93
N THR A 497 -2.33 11.21 3.46
CA THR A 497 -1.81 11.93 2.30
C THR A 497 -1.65 10.95 1.16
N ILE A 498 -2.25 11.25 0.00
CA ILE A 498 -2.12 10.44 -1.22
C ILE A 498 -1.15 11.13 -2.16
N TYR A 499 -0.13 10.41 -2.58
CA TYR A 499 0.94 10.92 -3.44
C TYR A 499 1.30 9.88 -4.51
N GLN A 500 2.07 10.29 -5.51
CA GLN A 500 2.55 9.38 -6.54
C GLN A 500 4.06 9.48 -6.70
N VAL A 501 4.68 8.37 -7.09
CA VAL A 501 6.06 8.32 -7.59
C VAL A 501 6.04 8.01 -9.06
N LYS A 502 6.53 8.93 -9.89
CA LYS A 502 6.49 8.82 -11.34
C LYS A 502 7.80 9.31 -11.99
N PRO A 503 8.11 8.92 -13.23
CA PRO A 503 9.29 9.40 -13.92
C PRO A 503 9.14 10.88 -14.28
N LEU A 504 10.25 11.61 -14.22
CA LEU A 504 10.39 12.97 -14.68
C LEU A 504 11.80 13.11 -15.26
N ASN A 505 11.90 13.06 -16.59
CA ASN A 505 13.17 12.97 -17.31
C ASN A 505 13.97 11.71 -16.88
N GLU A 506 15.22 11.89 -16.44
CA GLU A 506 16.12 10.82 -16.01
C GLU A 506 16.01 10.49 -14.51
N ILE A 507 15.11 11.14 -13.77
CA ILE A 507 14.85 10.89 -12.35
C ILE A 507 13.40 10.48 -12.13
N ALA A 508 13.08 10.06 -10.90
CA ALA A 508 11.71 9.99 -10.44
C ALA A 508 11.37 11.21 -9.57
N VAL A 509 10.10 11.59 -9.55
CA VAL A 509 9.54 12.59 -8.63
C VAL A 509 8.52 11.92 -7.73
N ALA A 510 8.54 12.27 -6.44
CA ALA A 510 7.50 11.92 -5.48
C ALA A 510 6.78 13.18 -5.02
N GLY A 511 5.47 13.26 -5.22
CA GLY A 511 4.67 14.44 -4.87
C GLY A 511 3.19 14.14 -4.68
N GLU A 512 2.52 15.03 -3.95
CA GLU A 512 1.09 14.91 -3.62
C GLU A 512 0.22 14.92 -4.88
N THR A 513 -0.84 14.12 -4.86
CA THR A 513 -1.79 14.00 -5.99
C THR A 513 -2.86 15.09 -6.00
N ALA A 514 -3.08 15.73 -4.86
CA ALA A 514 -3.98 16.85 -4.64
C ALA A 514 -3.44 17.73 -3.50
N ASP A 515 -3.93 18.96 -3.40
CA ASP A 515 -3.51 19.93 -2.36
C ASP A 515 -4.14 19.64 -0.98
N THR A 516 -5.09 18.71 -0.92
CA THR A 516 -5.81 18.35 0.31
C THR A 516 -5.45 16.95 0.79
N THR A 517 -5.69 16.70 2.08
CA THR A 517 -5.54 15.38 2.70
C THR A 517 -6.89 14.68 2.77
N VAL A 518 -6.87 13.35 2.76
CA VAL A 518 -8.07 12.55 3.02
C VAL A 518 -8.26 12.40 4.52
N SER A 519 -9.49 12.57 5.01
CA SER A 519 -9.80 12.38 6.43
C SER A 519 -11.01 11.48 6.65
N LEU A 520 -10.93 10.60 7.65
CA LEU A 520 -12.07 9.80 8.12
C LEU A 520 -12.66 10.43 9.40
N PRO A 521 -13.98 10.62 9.47
CA PRO A 521 -14.58 11.32 10.58
C PRO A 521 -14.70 10.44 11.83
N ARG A 522 -14.53 11.06 12.99
CA ARG A 522 -14.56 10.40 14.31
C ARG A 522 -15.66 10.91 15.24
N THR A 523 -16.32 11.99 14.82
CA THR A 523 -17.35 12.69 15.60
C THR A 523 -18.46 13.11 14.66
N ARG A 524 -19.63 13.46 15.20
CA ARG A 524 -20.71 14.04 14.40
C ARG A 524 -20.25 15.28 13.62
N ALA A 525 -19.46 16.15 14.25
CA ALA A 525 -18.98 17.38 13.62
C ALA A 525 -18.04 17.09 12.44
N THR A 526 -17.07 16.18 12.63
CA THR A 526 -16.17 15.77 11.54
C THR A 526 -16.91 14.98 10.45
N LEU A 527 -17.96 14.23 10.79
CA LEU A 527 -18.82 13.57 9.80
C LEU A 527 -19.56 14.60 8.94
N MET A 528 -20.06 15.67 9.54
CA MET A 528 -20.69 16.76 8.78
C MET A 528 -19.70 17.42 7.83
N ALA A 529 -18.46 17.64 8.26
CA ALA A 529 -17.39 18.16 7.40
C ALA A 529 -17.08 17.19 6.25
N PHE A 530 -16.97 15.89 6.54
CA PHE A 530 -16.74 14.84 5.55
C PHE A 530 -17.82 14.76 4.47
N LEU A 531 -19.09 15.00 4.80
CA LEU A 531 -20.17 15.04 3.81
C LEU A 531 -20.06 16.24 2.83
N GLY A 532 -19.29 17.26 3.19
CA GLY A 532 -19.05 18.45 2.37
C GLY A 532 -17.65 18.53 1.75
N ASP A 533 -16.73 17.62 2.09
CA ASP A 533 -15.35 17.64 1.63
C ASP A 533 -15.12 16.78 0.37
N HIS A 534 -13.85 16.54 0.03
CA HIS A 534 -13.43 15.73 -1.12
C HIS A 534 -12.76 14.41 -0.72
N SER A 535 -12.74 14.07 0.58
CA SER A 535 -12.02 12.91 1.11
C SER A 535 -12.47 11.61 0.46
N LEU A 536 -13.78 11.38 0.34
CA LEU A 536 -14.31 10.17 -0.29
C LEU A 536 -14.06 10.12 -1.79
N ALA A 537 -14.13 11.27 -2.47
CA ALA A 537 -13.86 11.35 -3.90
C ALA A 537 -12.39 10.99 -4.21
N MET A 538 -11.45 11.52 -3.42
CA MET A 538 -10.03 11.20 -3.53
C MET A 538 -9.75 9.71 -3.22
N MET A 539 -10.34 9.15 -2.17
CA MET A 539 -10.20 7.72 -1.87
C MET A 539 -10.73 6.85 -3.02
N TRP A 540 -11.83 7.24 -3.64
CA TRP A 540 -12.41 6.54 -4.78
C TRP A 540 -11.49 6.63 -6.00
N ASN A 541 -11.06 7.83 -6.36
CA ASN A 541 -10.15 8.07 -7.48
C ASN A 541 -8.81 7.37 -7.29
N TYR A 542 -8.32 7.28 -6.06
CA TYR A 542 -7.16 6.47 -5.72
C TYR A 542 -7.38 4.99 -6.08
N VAL A 543 -8.45 4.37 -5.59
CA VAL A 543 -8.77 2.95 -5.89
C VAL A 543 -8.96 2.72 -7.39
N SER A 544 -9.73 3.57 -8.07
CA SER A 544 -9.96 3.43 -9.52
C SER A 544 -8.66 3.56 -10.33
N ARG A 545 -7.75 4.47 -9.93
CA ARG A 545 -6.44 4.60 -10.59
C ARG A 545 -5.57 3.38 -10.34
N LEU A 546 -5.60 2.78 -9.15
CA LEU A 546 -4.89 1.53 -8.86
C LEU A 546 -5.41 0.36 -9.70
N GLU A 547 -6.72 0.28 -9.97
CA GLU A 547 -7.28 -0.74 -10.85
C GLU A 547 -6.85 -0.56 -12.31
N VAL A 548 -6.84 0.68 -12.82
CA VAL A 548 -6.34 1.00 -14.16
C VAL A 548 -4.85 0.69 -14.28
N GLN A 549 -4.06 1.06 -13.26
CA GLN A 549 -2.64 0.74 -13.19
C GLN A 549 -2.42 -0.79 -13.17
N GLY A 550 -3.14 -1.50 -12.30
CA GLY A 550 -3.05 -2.95 -12.16
C GLY A 550 -3.36 -3.69 -13.46
N GLN A 551 -4.40 -3.28 -14.19
CA GLN A 551 -4.73 -3.83 -15.50
C GLN A 551 -3.57 -3.66 -16.50
N SER A 552 -3.03 -2.44 -16.62
CA SER A 552 -1.90 -2.14 -17.51
C SER A 552 -0.65 -2.96 -17.18
N VAL A 553 -0.34 -3.11 -15.88
CA VAL A 553 0.81 -3.92 -15.43
C VAL A 553 0.58 -5.40 -15.68
N SER A 554 -0.65 -5.91 -15.49
CA SER A 554 -1.02 -7.30 -15.76
C SER A 554 -0.85 -7.64 -17.24
N GLU A 555 -1.34 -6.78 -18.14
CA GLU A 555 -1.16 -6.93 -19.59
C GLU A 555 0.33 -6.91 -20.00
N ALA A 556 1.12 -6.00 -19.42
CA ALA A 556 2.56 -5.96 -19.68
C ALA A 556 3.27 -7.23 -19.19
N LYS A 557 2.86 -7.77 -18.04
CA LYS A 557 3.38 -9.03 -17.49
C LYS A 557 3.08 -10.22 -18.40
N GLU A 558 1.85 -10.34 -18.91
CA GLU A 558 1.50 -11.42 -19.86
C GLU A 558 2.36 -11.37 -21.13
N LEU A 559 2.55 -10.17 -21.69
CA LEU A 559 3.41 -9.98 -22.86
C LEU A 559 4.88 -10.31 -22.55
N HIS A 560 5.36 -9.93 -21.36
CA HIS A 560 6.71 -10.26 -20.89
C HIS A 560 6.90 -11.78 -20.78
N ASP A 561 5.97 -12.48 -20.14
CA ASP A 561 6.01 -13.92 -19.95
C ASP A 561 5.96 -14.67 -21.30
N LEU A 562 5.12 -14.24 -22.24
CA LEU A 562 5.08 -14.77 -23.60
C LEU A 562 6.40 -14.56 -24.35
N ALA A 563 7.04 -13.39 -24.19
CA ALA A 563 8.33 -13.12 -24.80
C ALA A 563 9.44 -14.02 -24.22
N LEU A 564 9.42 -14.27 -22.91
CA LEU A 564 10.34 -15.21 -22.26
C LEU A 564 10.15 -16.64 -22.74
N GLU A 565 8.90 -17.12 -22.84
CA GLU A 565 8.61 -18.46 -23.35
C GLU A 565 9.01 -18.63 -24.82
N LYS A 566 8.75 -17.62 -25.66
CA LYS A 566 9.22 -17.61 -27.05
C LYS A 566 10.75 -17.67 -27.13
N ALA A 567 11.46 -16.90 -26.29
CA ALA A 567 12.92 -16.93 -26.22
C ALA A 567 13.45 -18.30 -25.77
N LYS A 568 12.79 -18.96 -24.80
CA LYS A 568 13.13 -20.33 -24.38
C LYS A 568 12.92 -21.33 -25.52
N LEU A 569 11.81 -21.25 -26.25
CA LEU A 569 11.51 -22.11 -27.39
C LEU A 569 12.55 -21.94 -28.52
N GLU A 570 12.92 -20.71 -28.85
CA GLU A 570 13.94 -20.43 -29.87
C GLU A 570 15.33 -20.94 -29.46
N ARG A 571 15.69 -20.86 -28.16
CA ARG A 571 16.91 -21.51 -27.65
C ARG A 571 16.84 -23.02 -27.77
N ALA A 572 15.70 -23.64 -27.47
CA ALA A 572 15.50 -25.08 -27.62
C ALA A 572 15.62 -25.54 -29.08
N LYS A 573 15.10 -24.75 -30.04
CA LYS A 573 15.19 -25.04 -31.48
C LYS A 573 16.62 -24.96 -32.03
N ARG A 574 17.49 -24.10 -31.49
CA ARG A 574 18.90 -23.99 -31.91
C ARG A 574 19.74 -25.25 -31.59
N GLY A 575 19.18 -26.21 -30.88
CA GLY A 575 19.72 -27.55 -30.72
C GLY A 575 20.87 -27.63 -29.71
N ARG A 576 20.99 -28.80 -29.05
CA ARG A 576 22.06 -29.13 -28.10
C ARG A 576 23.48 -29.19 -28.72
N GLY A 577 23.61 -28.96 -30.02
CA GLY A 577 24.86 -29.18 -30.78
C GLY A 577 25.77 -27.97 -30.93
N GLN A 578 25.31 -26.75 -30.60
CA GLN A 578 26.14 -25.54 -30.60
C GLN A 578 26.05 -24.86 -29.23
N SER A 579 26.59 -25.52 -28.22
CA SER A 579 26.98 -24.83 -26.98
C SER A 579 28.18 -23.95 -27.30
N SER A 580 27.96 -22.79 -27.90
CA SER A 580 28.97 -21.72 -27.79
C SER A 580 29.04 -21.35 -26.31
N PRO A 581 30.16 -21.60 -25.61
CA PRO A 581 30.30 -21.32 -24.18
C PRO A 581 30.20 -19.83 -23.84
N ASP A 582 30.25 -18.97 -24.86
CA ASP A 582 30.44 -17.53 -24.71
C ASP A 582 29.16 -16.72 -24.94
N SER A 583 28.00 -17.37 -25.11
CA SER A 583 26.72 -16.66 -25.05
C SER A 583 26.28 -16.62 -23.59
N PRO A 584 26.52 -15.53 -22.83
CA PRO A 584 25.95 -15.42 -21.50
C PRO A 584 24.44 -15.66 -21.61
N PRO A 585 23.82 -16.35 -20.63
CA PRO A 585 22.39 -16.46 -20.62
C PRO A 585 21.86 -15.05 -20.80
N ALA A 586 21.09 -14.81 -21.86
CA ALA A 586 20.25 -13.64 -21.94
C ALA A 586 19.16 -13.85 -20.86
N MET A 587 19.56 -13.78 -19.58
CA MET A 587 18.89 -12.89 -18.68
C MET A 587 18.76 -11.61 -19.49
N ILE A 588 17.53 -11.23 -19.74
CA ILE A 588 17.22 -9.86 -20.03
C ILE A 588 17.65 -9.11 -18.76
N GLN A 589 18.96 -8.90 -18.59
CA GLN A 589 19.51 -7.75 -17.92
C GLN A 589 19.14 -6.57 -18.83
N LYS A 590 17.84 -6.31 -18.97
CA LYS A 590 17.42 -4.92 -19.00
C LYS A 590 17.95 -4.42 -17.68
N ARG A 591 19.11 -3.75 -17.74
CA ARG A 591 19.61 -2.95 -16.64
C ARG A 591 18.39 -2.24 -16.08
N PHE A 592 18.14 -2.40 -14.78
CA PHE A 592 17.41 -1.38 -14.03
C PHE A 592 17.97 -0.06 -14.55
N GLN A 593 17.17 0.72 -15.26
CA GLN A 593 17.65 1.78 -16.15
C GLN A 593 18.57 2.70 -15.36
N ASP A 594 19.90 2.52 -15.47
CA ASP A 594 21.03 3.25 -14.86
C ASP A 594 20.77 3.99 -13.52
N ASN A 595 19.84 3.50 -12.69
CA ASN A 595 19.33 4.20 -11.52
C ASN A 595 19.68 3.43 -10.26
N VAL A 596 20.27 4.18 -9.35
CA VAL A 596 20.94 3.73 -8.12
C VAL A 596 19.89 3.22 -7.14
N THR A 597 20.10 2.01 -6.61
CA THR A 597 19.13 1.37 -5.72
C THR A 597 19.70 1.27 -4.29
N LEU A 598 19.02 1.83 -3.28
CA LEU A 598 19.47 1.76 -1.88
C LEU A 598 18.45 1.16 -0.89
N THR A 599 18.90 0.40 0.14
CA THR A 599 18.67 0.65 1.60
C THR A 599 19.51 -0.23 2.55
N PRO A 600 20.27 0.34 3.51
CA PRO A 600 20.90 -0.42 4.61
C PRO A 600 20.00 -0.57 5.84
N THR A 601 20.10 -1.68 6.59
CA THR A 601 19.76 -1.74 8.04
C THR A 601 20.44 -2.88 8.79
N LYS A 602 21.18 -2.49 9.85
CA LYS A 602 21.48 -3.09 11.17
C LYS A 602 21.89 -4.57 11.27
N LYS A 603 23.07 -4.80 11.87
CA LYS A 603 23.42 -6.05 12.56
C LYS A 603 23.56 -5.84 14.08
N ARG A 604 23.23 -6.92 14.79
CA ARG A 604 23.06 -7.10 16.24
C ARG A 604 24.24 -6.67 17.09
#